data_AF-A0A9P3CD78-F1
#
_entry.id   AF-A0A9P3CD78-F1
#
_cell.length_a   1.000
_cell.length_b   1.000
_cell.length_c   1.000
_cell.angle_alpha   90.00
_cell.angle_beta   90.00
_cell.angle_gamma   90.00
#
_symmetry.space_group_name_H-M   'P 1'
#
loop_
_entity.id
_entity.type
_entity.pdbx_description
1 polymer ?
#
loop_
_entity_poly.entity_id
_entity_poly.type
_entity_poly.pdbx_seq_one_letter_code
_entity_poly.pdbx_strand_id
1 'polypeptide(L)'
;MRQKRPWIHWEQLGIRYKSAMITLWNGHRPVIVCNDAWCISDLFEKRANIYSSRPRMVMMGDLTDTTNNNQVCLKYNDQWRLHRRLTHTAVGIQAVKEYRPFQGDETKVLLHDLLCHPDDYVESIERYSCSVASVVAWGRRIDKLNDYVAKQALAFMEVVNAVIPGQSIMEVTPAITQLPVFLNPLPRLIRYLAHRQTRLFFALTTEAKNNKADVAKFSAKVYEEYAAGRITWKEAGNMTANLIGGGVDTTSSSMISMILAMCCFPRAQQKAYEEIERVVGPARLPDWDDELPYVDALVEEVLRWRTVTILGGIPHAPIQDDEYQGYVFPKGTWIVGNVWAIHRNPRDFPNPDEFRPERFLDERMPYPSKKGHNAFGWGRRQCSGQPLAEQGLRLVTARLLWAFKIAPGLDDKGEEVKLDIFAYTASENIRPEPFKARFIPRNSGVPGIIEEAARIARENLAIYDGETKLTLSNAHNLFIGFSAFSFGPQLTLLWRSNSSAGLSSLYTLCNLVSATEQLTRGLQGILIEPHSFLHEQPKAGLDDCLNVVQLTIVWVCHLFLFALVLWLPPISTKQKLALSTAYLVYINFSLAFVAYETTLQEDDGSD
;
A
#
# COMPACT_ATOMS: atom_id res chain seq x y z
N MET A 1 16.20 -14.40 -12.98
CA MET A 1 16.25 -13.09 -12.26
C MET A 1 14.84 -12.53 -12.24
N ARG A 2 14.20 -12.35 -11.06
CA ARG A 2 12.93 -11.63 -10.96
C ARG A 2 13.22 -10.15 -11.18
N GLN A 3 12.74 -9.56 -12.28
CA GLN A 3 12.79 -8.11 -12.43
C GLN A 3 11.88 -7.47 -11.38
N LYS A 4 12.37 -6.46 -10.67
CA LYS A 4 11.61 -5.77 -9.61
C LYS A 4 10.33 -5.09 -10.14
N ARG A 5 10.29 -4.67 -11.42
CA ARG A 5 9.16 -3.95 -12.05
C ARG A 5 8.79 -4.60 -13.39
N PRO A 6 7.99 -5.68 -13.41
CA PRO A 6 7.79 -6.49 -14.61
C PRO A 6 7.01 -5.77 -15.73
N TRP A 7 6.19 -4.77 -15.39
CA TRP A 7 5.45 -3.95 -16.36
C TRP A 7 6.34 -3.18 -17.34
N ILE A 8 7.56 -2.80 -16.94
CA ILE A 8 8.55 -2.16 -17.82
C ILE A 8 9.00 -3.16 -18.90
N HIS A 9 9.19 -4.41 -18.52
CA HIS A 9 9.54 -5.44 -19.50
C HIS A 9 8.38 -5.78 -20.42
N TRP A 10 7.15 -5.77 -19.92
CA TRP A 10 5.96 -5.96 -20.75
C TRP A 10 5.79 -4.85 -21.80
N GLU A 11 6.12 -3.60 -21.44
CA GLU A 11 6.23 -2.49 -22.39
C GLU A 11 7.28 -2.79 -23.47
N GLN A 12 8.50 -3.19 -23.06
CA GLN A 12 9.57 -3.55 -23.99
C GLN A 12 9.19 -4.68 -24.95
N LEU A 13 8.47 -5.70 -24.47
CA LEU A 13 7.95 -6.78 -25.30
C LEU A 13 6.92 -6.26 -26.31
N GLY A 14 6.00 -5.38 -25.88
CA GLY A 14 5.04 -4.72 -26.76
C GLY A 14 5.73 -3.95 -27.89
N ILE A 15 6.77 -3.17 -27.56
CA ILE A 15 7.59 -2.44 -28.54
C ILE A 15 8.30 -3.41 -29.50
N ARG A 16 8.98 -4.43 -28.95
CA ARG A 16 9.74 -5.41 -29.73
C ARG A 16 8.86 -6.15 -30.74
N TYR A 17 7.67 -6.57 -30.33
CA TYR A 17 6.74 -7.31 -31.18
C TYR A 17 5.78 -6.40 -31.95
N LYS A 18 5.89 -5.07 -31.81
CA LYS A 18 4.99 -4.08 -32.41
C LYS A 18 3.52 -4.40 -32.15
N SER A 19 3.21 -4.79 -30.91
CA SER A 19 1.88 -5.24 -30.52
C SER A 19 1.32 -4.42 -29.37
N ALA A 20 0.05 -4.04 -29.51
CA ALA A 20 -0.81 -3.48 -28.48
C ALA A 20 -0.98 -4.41 -27.27
N MET A 21 -0.94 -5.71 -27.51
CA MET A 21 -1.18 -6.75 -26.50
C MET A 21 -0.07 -7.79 -26.50
N ILE A 22 0.23 -8.31 -25.32
CA ILE A 22 1.08 -9.48 -25.18
C ILE A 22 0.38 -10.53 -24.32
N THR A 23 0.69 -11.80 -24.57
CA THR A 23 0.25 -12.91 -23.74
C THR A 23 1.40 -13.42 -22.89
N LEU A 24 1.18 -13.48 -21.58
CA LEU A 24 2.08 -14.09 -20.61
C LEU A 24 1.45 -15.38 -20.10
N TRP A 25 2.25 -16.42 -19.93
CA TRP A 25 1.80 -17.67 -19.33
C TRP A 25 2.11 -17.67 -17.83
N ASN A 26 1.09 -17.47 -17.01
CA ASN A 26 1.19 -17.61 -15.56
C ASN A 26 0.94 -19.07 -15.18
N GLY A 27 1.97 -19.90 -15.34
CA GLY A 27 1.83 -21.36 -15.29
C GLY A 27 1.04 -21.87 -16.49
N HIS A 28 -0.13 -22.45 -16.22
CA HIS A 28 -1.00 -23.04 -17.23
C HIS A 28 -2.10 -22.08 -17.74
N ARG A 29 -2.15 -20.84 -17.24
CA ARG A 29 -3.18 -19.86 -17.62
C ARG A 29 -2.58 -18.70 -18.42
N PRO A 30 -3.20 -18.32 -19.54
CA PRO A 30 -2.83 -17.11 -20.25
C PRO A 30 -3.28 -15.87 -19.46
N VAL A 31 -2.42 -14.86 -19.45
CA VAL A 31 -2.68 -13.50 -18.98
C VAL A 31 -2.42 -12.57 -20.15
N ILE A 32 -3.40 -11.76 -20.50
CA ILE A 32 -3.29 -10.77 -21.57
C ILE A 32 -2.96 -9.42 -20.93
N VAL A 33 -1.88 -8.81 -21.38
CA VAL A 33 -1.44 -7.49 -20.96
C VAL A 33 -1.65 -6.52 -22.11
N CYS A 34 -2.50 -5.51 -21.91
CA CYS A 34 -2.73 -4.44 -22.88
C CYS A 34 -1.80 -3.26 -22.58
N ASN A 35 -0.97 -2.86 -23.56
CA ASN A 35 0.03 -1.81 -23.42
C ASN A 35 -0.39 -0.45 -24.02
N ASP A 36 -1.58 -0.35 -24.63
CA ASP A 36 -2.09 0.90 -25.20
C ASP A 36 -3.54 1.20 -24.79
N ALA A 37 -3.90 2.49 -24.79
CA ALA A 37 -5.19 2.98 -24.30
C ALA A 37 -6.39 2.51 -25.12
N TRP A 38 -6.20 2.33 -26.43
CA TRP A 38 -7.30 2.11 -27.39
C TRP A 38 -7.76 0.66 -27.32
N CYS A 39 -6.80 -0.27 -27.33
CA CYS A 39 -7.09 -1.70 -27.17
C CYS A 39 -7.84 -1.98 -25.87
N ILE A 40 -7.37 -1.44 -24.74
CA ILE A 40 -8.01 -1.74 -23.46
C ILE A 40 -9.37 -1.06 -23.30
N SER A 41 -9.56 0.15 -23.85
CA SER A 41 -10.87 0.82 -23.86
C SER A 41 -11.88 0.06 -24.71
N ASP A 42 -11.47 -0.47 -25.88
CA ASP A 42 -12.34 -1.33 -26.69
C ASP A 42 -12.85 -2.54 -25.89
N LEU A 43 -11.97 -3.21 -25.15
CA LEU A 43 -12.32 -4.39 -24.35
C LEU A 43 -13.16 -4.00 -23.12
N PHE A 44 -12.69 -3.06 -22.30
CA PHE A 44 -13.26 -2.82 -20.98
C PHE A 44 -14.41 -1.81 -20.97
N GLU A 45 -14.50 -0.93 -21.97
CA GLU A 45 -15.56 0.08 -22.07
C GLU A 45 -16.58 -0.30 -23.15
N LYS A 46 -16.13 -0.44 -24.41
CA LYS A 46 -17.06 -0.73 -25.53
C LYS A 46 -17.67 -2.12 -25.42
N ARG A 47 -16.90 -3.11 -24.92
CA ARG A 47 -17.37 -4.48 -24.65
C ARG A 47 -17.56 -4.77 -23.16
N ALA A 48 -17.91 -3.75 -22.36
CA ALA A 48 -18.05 -3.89 -20.90
C ALA A 48 -19.05 -4.97 -20.46
N ASN A 49 -20.05 -5.33 -21.27
CA ASN A 49 -20.96 -6.43 -21.00
C ASN A 49 -20.27 -7.80 -20.95
N ILE A 50 -19.16 -7.98 -21.68
CA ILE A 50 -18.37 -9.21 -21.72
C ILE A 50 -17.23 -9.16 -20.69
N TYR A 51 -16.50 -8.04 -20.64
CA TYR A 51 -15.21 -7.95 -19.93
C TYR A 51 -15.26 -7.39 -18.51
N SER A 52 -16.44 -7.13 -17.94
CA SER A 52 -16.52 -6.56 -16.58
C SER A 52 -16.44 -7.59 -15.44
N SER A 53 -16.16 -8.86 -15.71
CA SER A 53 -16.05 -9.86 -14.64
C SER A 53 -14.63 -9.95 -14.07
N ARG A 54 -14.46 -10.75 -13.01
CA ARG A 54 -13.17 -11.03 -12.39
C ARG A 54 -12.76 -12.48 -12.67
N PRO A 55 -11.48 -12.74 -12.96
CA PRO A 55 -11.02 -14.11 -13.03
C PRO A 55 -10.90 -14.71 -11.63
N ARG A 56 -10.68 -16.03 -11.57
CA ARG A 56 -10.31 -16.67 -10.31
C ARG A 56 -8.89 -16.24 -9.92
N MET A 57 -8.75 -15.68 -8.72
CA MET A 57 -7.48 -15.33 -8.10
C MET A 57 -7.29 -16.20 -6.85
N VAL A 58 -6.18 -16.93 -6.76
CA VAL A 58 -5.91 -17.81 -5.62
C VAL A 58 -5.42 -16.99 -4.42
N MET A 59 -4.42 -16.14 -4.64
CA MET A 59 -3.79 -15.35 -3.58
C MET A 59 -4.73 -14.27 -3.05
N MET A 60 -5.11 -13.34 -3.93
CA MET A 60 -5.96 -12.22 -3.53
C MET A 60 -7.40 -12.64 -3.28
N GLY A 61 -7.89 -13.74 -3.88
CA GLY A 61 -9.27 -14.18 -3.81
C GLY A 61 -9.50 -15.30 -2.80
N ASP A 62 -9.12 -16.53 -3.17
CA ASP A 62 -9.46 -17.75 -2.44
C ASP A 62 -8.82 -17.82 -1.04
N LEU A 63 -7.56 -17.38 -0.89
CA LEU A 63 -6.84 -17.45 0.39
C LEU A 63 -7.24 -16.36 1.38
N THR A 64 -7.76 -15.24 0.91
CA THR A 64 -8.23 -14.13 1.76
C THR A 64 -9.75 -14.13 1.95
N ASP A 65 -10.44 -15.13 1.40
CA ASP A 65 -11.90 -15.27 1.42
C ASP A 65 -12.64 -14.06 0.80
N THR A 66 -12.05 -13.44 -0.22
CA THR A 66 -12.62 -12.25 -0.87
C THR A 66 -13.31 -12.56 -2.20
N THR A 67 -13.04 -13.72 -2.82
CA THR A 67 -13.62 -14.14 -4.12
C THR A 67 -15.13 -13.93 -4.19
N ASN A 68 -15.84 -14.20 -3.09
CA ASN A 68 -17.29 -14.11 -3.00
C ASN A 68 -17.78 -13.04 -1.99
N ASN A 69 -16.89 -12.35 -1.29
CA ASN A 69 -17.27 -11.46 -0.18
C ASN A 69 -16.74 -10.02 -0.32
N ASN A 70 -15.89 -9.72 -1.31
CA ASN A 70 -15.34 -8.38 -1.50
C ASN A 70 -15.69 -7.84 -2.89
N GLN A 71 -16.25 -6.64 -2.95
CA GLN A 71 -16.63 -5.95 -4.20
C GLN A 71 -15.51 -5.92 -5.25
N VAL A 72 -14.24 -5.79 -4.84
CA VAL A 72 -13.11 -5.70 -5.77
C VAL A 72 -12.85 -7.01 -6.51
N CYS A 73 -13.14 -8.15 -5.86
CA CYS A 73 -12.92 -9.51 -6.37
C CYS A 73 -14.19 -10.18 -6.91
N LEU A 74 -15.38 -9.70 -6.52
CA LEU A 74 -16.66 -10.25 -6.96
C LEU A 74 -16.78 -10.30 -8.49
N LYS A 75 -17.26 -11.45 -8.99
CA LYS A 75 -17.72 -11.58 -10.38
C LYS A 75 -18.84 -10.59 -10.67
N TYR A 76 -19.01 -10.25 -11.95
CA TYR A 76 -20.05 -9.30 -12.35
C TYR A 76 -21.43 -9.97 -12.26
N ASN A 77 -22.18 -9.65 -11.20
CA ASN A 77 -23.51 -10.17 -10.90
C ASN A 77 -24.31 -9.17 -10.06
N ASP A 78 -25.50 -9.55 -9.60
CA ASP A 78 -26.37 -8.67 -8.80
C ASP A 78 -25.79 -8.33 -7.43
N GLN A 79 -25.01 -9.24 -6.82
CA GLN A 79 -24.31 -8.97 -5.57
C GLN A 79 -23.27 -7.85 -5.74
N TRP A 80 -22.46 -7.92 -6.81
CA TRP A 80 -21.53 -6.85 -7.13
C TRP A 80 -22.24 -5.53 -7.40
N ARG A 81 -23.40 -5.55 -8.09
CA ARG A 81 -24.20 -4.34 -8.34
C ARG A 81 -24.74 -3.74 -7.04
N LEU A 82 -25.17 -4.58 -6.09
CA LEU A 82 -25.59 -4.13 -4.76
C LEU A 82 -24.44 -3.43 -4.04
N HIS A 83 -23.27 -4.07 -3.95
CA HIS A 83 -22.10 -3.47 -3.32
C HIS A 83 -21.73 -2.14 -3.99
N ARG A 84 -21.69 -2.11 -5.33
CA ARG A 84 -21.35 -0.89 -6.09
C ARG A 84 -22.34 0.24 -5.83
N ARG A 85 -23.65 -0.04 -5.72
CA ARG A 85 -24.68 0.97 -5.37
C ARG A 85 -24.46 1.52 -3.98
N LEU A 86 -24.14 0.66 -3.00
CA LEU A 86 -23.88 1.08 -1.63
C LEU A 86 -22.61 1.93 -1.54
N THR A 87 -21.50 1.50 -2.14
CA THR A 87 -20.27 2.30 -2.18
C THR A 87 -20.50 3.64 -2.86
N HIS A 88 -21.29 3.68 -3.95
CA HIS A 88 -21.63 4.95 -4.62
C HIS A 88 -22.39 5.92 -3.70
N THR A 89 -23.07 5.46 -2.64
CA THR A 89 -23.73 6.39 -1.70
C THR A 89 -22.75 7.07 -0.74
N ALA A 90 -21.51 6.57 -0.62
CA ALA A 90 -20.44 7.24 0.11
C ALA A 90 -19.57 8.09 -0.81
N VAL A 91 -19.17 7.56 -1.97
CA VAL A 91 -18.13 8.20 -2.81
C VAL A 91 -18.63 8.71 -4.16
N GLY A 92 -19.94 8.68 -4.39
CA GLY A 92 -20.56 9.33 -5.55
C GLY A 92 -20.48 10.86 -5.45
N ILE A 93 -20.52 11.54 -6.60
CA ILE A 93 -20.32 13.00 -6.71
C ILE A 93 -21.17 13.80 -5.72
N GLN A 94 -22.44 13.41 -5.51
CA GLN A 94 -23.33 14.12 -4.60
C GLN A 94 -22.91 13.98 -3.13
N ALA A 95 -22.53 12.77 -2.70
CA ALA A 95 -22.06 12.52 -1.34
C ALA A 95 -20.73 13.24 -1.07
N VAL A 96 -19.81 13.20 -2.04
CA VAL A 96 -18.49 13.84 -1.93
C VAL A 96 -18.58 15.36 -1.77
N LYS A 97 -19.58 16.02 -2.38
CA LYS A 97 -19.80 17.46 -2.17
C LYS A 97 -20.12 17.80 -0.71
N GLU A 98 -20.84 16.93 0.02
CA GLU A 98 -21.13 17.12 1.45
C GLU A 98 -19.86 17.02 2.31
N TYR A 99 -18.77 16.46 1.78
CA TYR A 99 -17.52 16.24 2.52
C TYR A 99 -16.56 17.43 2.46
N ARG A 100 -16.88 18.45 1.66
CA ARG A 100 -16.09 19.68 1.54
C ARG A 100 -15.71 20.32 2.88
N PRO A 101 -16.58 20.40 3.91
CA PRO A 101 -16.20 21.00 5.19
C PRO A 101 -15.03 20.27 5.87
N PHE A 102 -15.18 18.98 6.17
CA PHE A 102 -14.12 18.24 6.89
C PHE A 102 -12.90 17.97 6.01
N GLN A 103 -13.06 17.74 4.70
CA GLN A 103 -11.90 17.63 3.81
C GLN A 103 -11.12 18.95 3.78
N GLY A 104 -11.83 20.08 3.70
CA GLY A 104 -11.25 21.41 3.76
C GLY A 104 -10.49 21.63 5.06
N ASP A 105 -11.08 21.26 6.19
CA ASP A 105 -10.44 21.41 7.49
C ASP A 105 -9.23 20.48 7.66
N GLU A 106 -9.31 19.23 7.20
CA GLU A 106 -8.17 18.31 7.18
C GLU A 106 -6.98 18.83 6.36
N THR A 107 -7.23 19.54 5.24
CA THR A 107 -6.12 20.15 4.49
C THR A 107 -5.46 21.29 5.26
N LYS A 108 -6.19 22.06 6.09
CA LYS A 108 -5.61 23.12 6.91
C LYS A 108 -4.71 22.53 7.99
N VAL A 109 -5.13 21.41 8.59
CA VAL A 109 -4.29 20.63 9.51
C VAL A 109 -3.04 20.11 8.79
N LEU A 110 -3.16 19.58 7.57
CA LEU A 110 -2.01 19.14 6.77
C LEU A 110 -1.01 20.28 6.51
N LEU A 111 -1.47 21.49 6.15
CA LEU A 111 -0.58 22.63 5.95
C LEU A 111 0.19 22.99 7.23
N HIS A 112 -0.49 22.94 8.37
CA HIS A 112 0.13 23.19 9.67
C HIS A 112 1.16 22.11 10.03
N ASP A 113 0.82 20.83 9.83
CA ASP A 113 1.74 19.72 10.06
C ASP A 113 3.04 19.90 9.24
N LEU A 114 2.93 20.31 7.97
CA LEU A 114 4.08 20.60 7.10
C LEU A 114 4.83 21.88 7.46
N LEU A 115 4.17 22.86 8.08
CA LEU A 115 4.81 24.09 8.56
C LEU A 115 5.69 23.80 9.79
N CYS A 116 5.20 22.97 10.71
CA CYS A 116 5.88 22.64 11.96
C CYS A 116 6.91 21.50 11.82
N HIS A 117 6.58 20.49 11.01
CA HIS A 117 7.36 19.27 10.85
C HIS A 117 7.54 18.93 9.35
N PRO A 118 8.26 19.78 8.58
CA PRO A 118 8.40 19.63 7.13
C PRO A 118 9.10 18.34 6.70
N ASP A 119 9.95 17.78 7.57
CA ASP A 119 10.66 16.52 7.30
C ASP A 119 9.72 15.29 7.33
N ASP A 120 8.63 15.37 8.10
CA ASP A 120 7.62 14.31 8.27
C ASP A 120 6.45 14.47 7.28
N TYR A 121 6.73 14.99 6.08
CA TYR A 121 5.69 15.32 5.11
C TYR A 121 4.93 14.09 4.60
N VAL A 122 5.61 12.94 4.52
CA VAL A 122 5.00 11.67 4.10
C VAL A 122 3.95 11.25 5.13
N GLU A 123 4.34 11.23 6.40
CA GLU A 123 3.49 10.86 7.52
C GLU A 123 2.30 11.81 7.64
N SER A 124 2.52 13.10 7.42
CA SER A 124 1.47 14.13 7.45
C SER A 124 0.43 13.92 6.33
N ILE A 125 0.88 13.56 5.12
CA ILE A 125 0.01 13.24 3.97
C ILE A 125 -0.75 11.93 4.18
N GLU A 126 -0.08 10.93 4.75
CA GLU A 126 -0.70 9.65 5.09
C GLU A 126 -1.75 9.82 6.18
N ARG A 127 -1.49 10.65 7.20
CA ARG A 127 -2.45 11.03 8.23
C ARG A 127 -3.67 11.72 7.61
N TYR A 128 -3.46 12.72 6.74
CA TYR A 128 -4.56 13.40 6.02
C TYR A 128 -5.44 12.38 5.27
N SER A 129 -4.80 11.50 4.48
CA SER A 129 -5.51 10.52 3.65
C SER A 129 -6.25 9.48 4.50
N CYS A 130 -5.62 8.99 5.58
CA CYS A 130 -6.23 8.14 6.60
C CYS A 130 -7.44 8.78 7.23
N SER A 131 -7.31 10.02 7.66
CA SER A 131 -8.37 10.74 8.36
C SER A 131 -9.60 10.92 7.47
N VAL A 132 -9.43 11.44 6.25
CA VAL A 132 -10.52 11.62 5.28
C VAL A 132 -11.23 10.29 5.01
N ALA A 133 -10.48 9.22 4.72
CA ALA A 133 -11.08 7.92 4.42
C ALA A 133 -11.80 7.30 5.64
N SER A 134 -11.23 7.46 6.84
CA SER A 134 -11.82 6.99 8.10
C SER A 134 -13.09 7.74 8.47
N VAL A 135 -13.15 9.06 8.24
CA VAL A 135 -14.38 9.86 8.43
C VAL A 135 -15.47 9.39 7.49
N VAL A 136 -15.17 9.16 6.21
CA VAL A 136 -16.16 8.64 5.25
C VAL A 136 -16.63 7.24 5.62
N ALA A 137 -15.72 6.36 6.06
CA ALA A 137 -16.05 4.97 6.38
C ALA A 137 -16.82 4.83 7.69
N TRP A 138 -16.35 5.46 8.77
CA TRP A 138 -16.80 5.22 10.14
C TRP A 138 -17.21 6.49 10.90
N GLY A 139 -17.13 7.66 10.29
CA GLY A 139 -17.41 8.91 10.97
C GLY A 139 -16.39 9.26 12.05
N ARG A 140 -15.16 8.75 11.93
CA ARG A 140 -14.11 8.91 12.92
C ARG A 140 -12.84 9.45 12.27
N ARG A 141 -12.28 10.49 12.88
CA ARG A 141 -11.03 11.13 12.46
C ARG A 141 -9.80 10.31 12.89
N ILE A 142 -8.72 10.43 12.13
CA ILE A 142 -7.40 9.93 12.51
C ILE A 142 -6.47 11.15 12.69
N ASP A 143 -6.19 11.50 13.94
CA ASP A 143 -5.33 12.65 14.27
C ASP A 143 -3.83 12.32 14.27
N LYS A 144 -3.47 11.04 14.46
CA LYS A 144 -2.08 10.59 14.54
C LYS A 144 -1.88 9.32 13.73
N LEU A 145 -0.76 9.19 13.01
CA LEU A 145 -0.49 8.03 12.16
C LEU A 145 -0.23 6.74 12.98
N ASN A 146 0.13 6.87 14.26
CA ASN A 146 0.23 5.72 15.17
C ASN A 146 -1.15 5.12 15.54
N ASP A 147 -2.26 5.67 15.03
CA ASP A 147 -3.59 5.09 15.19
C ASP A 147 -3.63 3.65 14.67
N TYR A 148 -4.23 2.78 15.48
CA TYR A 148 -4.31 1.35 15.19
C TYR A 148 -5.01 1.05 13.87
N VAL A 149 -6.08 1.79 13.53
CA VAL A 149 -6.84 1.61 12.28
C VAL A 149 -6.02 2.02 11.07
N ALA A 150 -5.21 3.08 11.18
CA ALA A 150 -4.30 3.53 10.10
C ALA A 150 -3.30 2.41 9.74
N LYS A 151 -2.64 1.83 10.75
CA LYS A 151 -1.70 0.71 10.55
C LYS A 151 -2.35 -0.50 9.88
N GLN A 152 -3.57 -0.86 10.29
CA GLN A 152 -4.29 -1.99 9.70
C GLN A 152 -4.72 -1.71 8.24
N ALA A 153 -5.03 -0.46 7.89
CA ALA A 153 -5.38 -0.07 6.53
C ALA A 153 -4.18 -0.14 5.57
N LEU A 154 -3.00 0.32 6.01
CA LEU A 154 -1.77 0.21 5.20
C LEU A 154 -1.41 -1.26 4.96
N ALA A 155 -1.44 -2.10 6.01
CA ALA A 155 -1.17 -3.54 5.87
C ALA A 155 -2.18 -4.27 4.96
N PHE A 156 -3.44 -3.84 4.93
CA PHE A 156 -4.45 -4.39 4.01
C PHE A 156 -4.05 -4.18 2.54
N MET A 157 -3.43 -3.04 2.20
CA MET A 157 -3.13 -2.68 0.83
C MET A 157 -1.96 -3.47 0.22
N GLU A 158 -1.09 -4.07 1.04
CA GLU A 158 -0.02 -4.94 0.55
C GLU A 158 -0.55 -6.15 -0.24
N VAL A 159 -1.78 -6.60 0.06
CA VAL A 159 -2.44 -7.73 -0.62
C VAL A 159 -2.66 -7.45 -2.12
N VAL A 160 -2.80 -6.17 -2.52
CA VAL A 160 -3.02 -5.80 -3.92
C VAL A 160 -1.86 -6.26 -4.83
N ASN A 161 -0.64 -6.33 -4.30
CA ASN A 161 0.50 -6.85 -5.05
C ASN A 161 0.26 -8.26 -5.58
N ALA A 162 -0.57 -9.08 -4.92
CA ALA A 162 -0.88 -10.43 -5.37
C ALA A 162 -1.52 -10.51 -6.78
N VAL A 163 -1.99 -9.39 -7.35
CA VAL A 163 -2.49 -9.34 -8.73
C VAL A 163 -1.40 -9.29 -9.79
N ILE A 164 -0.14 -9.01 -9.44
CA ILE A 164 0.98 -8.98 -10.39
C ILE A 164 1.24 -10.40 -10.90
N PRO A 165 1.06 -10.66 -12.21
CA PRO A 165 1.34 -11.98 -12.79
C PRO A 165 2.75 -12.49 -12.46
N GLY A 166 2.84 -13.72 -11.97
CA GLY A 166 4.10 -14.40 -11.64
C GLY A 166 4.72 -14.07 -10.27
N GLN A 167 4.08 -13.23 -9.44
CA GLN A 167 4.62 -12.90 -8.11
C GLN A 167 4.55 -14.09 -7.13
N SER A 168 3.48 -14.88 -7.17
CA SER A 168 3.26 -16.02 -6.27
C SER A 168 3.18 -17.36 -7.00
N ILE A 169 3.92 -18.35 -6.50
CA ILE A 169 3.85 -19.73 -6.99
C ILE A 169 2.49 -20.39 -6.71
N MET A 170 1.76 -19.93 -5.70
CA MET A 170 0.42 -20.46 -5.39
C MET A 170 -0.62 -20.03 -6.43
N GLU A 171 -0.38 -18.94 -7.16
CA GLU A 171 -1.22 -18.54 -8.30
C GLU A 171 -0.95 -19.42 -9.53
N VAL A 172 0.34 -19.75 -9.76
CA VAL A 172 0.82 -20.64 -10.83
C VAL A 172 0.35 -22.08 -10.61
N THR A 173 0.48 -22.58 -9.38
CA THR A 173 0.17 -23.96 -8.98
C THR A 173 -0.75 -23.98 -7.75
N PRO A 174 -2.07 -23.83 -7.94
CA PRO A 174 -3.03 -23.73 -6.83
C PRO A 174 -3.04 -24.94 -5.89
N ALA A 175 -2.64 -26.12 -6.36
CA ALA A 175 -2.57 -27.34 -5.55
C ALA A 175 -1.66 -27.19 -4.31
N ILE A 176 -0.64 -26.32 -4.38
CA ILE A 176 0.26 -26.02 -3.25
C ILE A 176 -0.52 -25.45 -2.04
N THR A 177 -1.67 -24.83 -2.26
CA THR A 177 -2.53 -24.27 -1.19
C THR A 177 -3.30 -25.33 -0.39
N GLN A 178 -3.34 -26.56 -0.89
CA GLN A 178 -4.03 -27.71 -0.29
C GLN A 178 -3.08 -28.66 0.43
N LEU A 179 -1.77 -28.39 0.38
CA LEU A 179 -0.79 -29.20 1.09
C LEU A 179 -1.07 -29.15 2.61
N PRO A 180 -0.84 -30.26 3.33
CA PRO A 180 -0.90 -30.27 4.78
C PRO A 180 -0.06 -29.14 5.40
N VAL A 181 -0.53 -28.60 6.53
CA VAL A 181 0.09 -27.44 7.22
C VAL A 181 1.59 -27.66 7.50
N PHE A 182 2.01 -28.91 7.75
CA PHE A 182 3.40 -29.26 7.99
C PHE A 182 4.31 -29.13 6.75
N LEU A 183 3.75 -29.16 5.54
CA LEU A 183 4.47 -28.92 4.27
C LEU A 183 4.33 -27.46 3.81
N ASN A 184 3.15 -26.86 4.02
CA ASN A 184 2.89 -25.48 3.65
C ASN A 184 1.96 -24.80 4.66
N PRO A 185 2.50 -24.13 5.69
CA PRO A 185 1.67 -23.42 6.67
C PRO A 185 1.12 -22.08 6.15
N LEU A 186 1.69 -21.52 5.09
CA LEU A 186 1.41 -20.17 4.60
C LEU A 186 -0.07 -19.94 4.20
N PRO A 187 -0.74 -20.84 3.45
CA PRO A 187 -2.17 -20.70 3.15
C PRO A 187 -3.05 -20.60 4.41
N ARG A 188 -2.71 -21.31 5.49
CA ARG A 188 -3.46 -21.24 6.75
C ARG A 188 -3.24 -19.90 7.45
N LEU A 189 -2.00 -19.39 7.43
CA LEU A 189 -1.67 -18.08 7.98
C LEU A 189 -2.40 -16.96 7.23
N ILE A 190 -2.37 -16.96 5.90
CA ILE A 190 -3.06 -15.95 5.07
C ILE A 190 -4.55 -15.95 5.37
N ARG A 191 -5.21 -17.11 5.39
CA ARG A 191 -6.63 -17.23 5.75
C ARG A 191 -6.91 -16.70 7.14
N TYR A 192 -6.07 -17.06 8.12
CA TYR A 192 -6.22 -16.59 9.50
C TYR A 192 -6.12 -15.06 9.60
N LEU A 193 -5.10 -14.45 8.99
CA LEU A 193 -4.90 -13.00 8.99
C LEU A 193 -6.04 -12.27 8.28
N ALA A 194 -6.47 -12.76 7.10
CA ALA A 194 -7.57 -12.18 6.35
C ALA A 194 -8.91 -12.26 7.12
N HIS A 195 -9.20 -13.37 7.78
CA HIS A 195 -10.38 -13.49 8.64
C HIS A 195 -10.32 -12.56 9.84
N ARG A 196 -9.16 -12.45 10.49
CA ARG A 196 -8.95 -11.53 11.63
C ARG A 196 -9.17 -10.07 11.21
N GLN A 197 -8.62 -9.68 10.07
CA GLN A 197 -8.77 -8.34 9.51
C GLN A 197 -10.23 -8.05 9.11
N THR A 198 -10.90 -8.98 8.41
CA THR A 198 -12.33 -8.84 8.06
C THR A 198 -13.19 -8.68 9.32
N ARG A 199 -12.90 -9.42 10.39
CA ARG A 199 -13.61 -9.31 11.67
C ARG A 199 -13.39 -7.95 12.32
N LEU A 200 -12.16 -7.42 12.29
CA LEU A 200 -11.87 -6.08 12.79
C LEU A 200 -12.70 -5.03 12.06
N PHE A 201 -12.69 -5.03 10.73
CA PHE A 201 -13.43 -4.04 9.96
C PHE A 201 -14.94 -4.15 10.14
N PHE A 202 -15.48 -5.37 10.28
CA PHE A 202 -16.89 -5.55 10.64
C PHE A 202 -17.21 -5.01 12.05
N ALA A 203 -16.32 -5.23 13.01
CA ALA A 203 -16.47 -4.68 14.35
C ALA A 203 -16.43 -3.13 14.34
N LEU A 204 -15.52 -2.52 13.58
CA LEU A 204 -15.47 -1.08 13.37
C LEU A 204 -16.76 -0.54 12.72
N THR A 205 -17.30 -1.24 11.72
CA THR A 205 -18.60 -0.89 11.11
C THR A 205 -19.74 -0.94 12.12
N THR A 206 -19.71 -1.93 13.02
CA THR A 206 -20.73 -2.08 14.08
C THR A 206 -20.60 -0.99 15.14
N GLU A 207 -19.36 -0.66 15.55
CA GLU A 207 -19.07 0.45 16.47
C GLU A 207 -19.55 1.77 15.88
N ALA A 208 -19.20 2.06 14.62
CA ALA A 208 -19.56 3.28 13.93
C ALA A 208 -21.07 3.47 13.77
N LYS A 209 -21.83 2.39 13.61
CA LYS A 209 -23.31 2.44 13.56
C LYS A 209 -23.93 2.95 14.87
N ASN A 210 -23.25 2.79 16.00
CA ASN A 210 -23.71 3.29 17.30
C ASN A 210 -23.25 4.73 17.60
N ASN A 211 -22.42 5.32 16.74
CA ASN A 211 -22.09 6.75 16.80
C ASN A 211 -23.27 7.60 16.30
N LYS A 212 -23.17 8.93 16.41
CA LYS A 212 -24.20 9.85 15.90
C LYS A 212 -24.47 9.55 14.42
N ALA A 213 -25.72 9.20 14.09
CA ALA A 213 -26.12 8.71 12.77
C ALA A 213 -25.73 9.64 11.61
N ASP A 214 -25.66 10.95 11.86
CA ASP A 214 -25.30 11.96 10.87
C ASP A 214 -23.83 11.92 10.43
N VAL A 215 -22.96 11.32 11.24
CA VAL A 215 -21.50 11.33 11.05
C VAL A 215 -20.99 10.05 10.36
N ALA A 216 -21.61 8.89 10.60
CA ALA A 216 -21.19 7.59 10.08
C ALA A 216 -22.16 6.98 9.04
N LYS A 217 -22.71 7.81 8.14
CA LYS A 217 -23.80 7.44 7.20
C LYS A 217 -23.54 6.15 6.40
N PHE A 218 -22.30 5.95 5.93
CA PHE A 218 -21.97 4.76 5.14
C PHE A 218 -22.00 3.47 5.96
N SER A 219 -21.32 3.45 7.10
CA SER A 219 -21.32 2.29 8.02
C SER A 219 -22.73 1.94 8.49
N ALA A 220 -23.56 2.95 8.80
CA ALA A 220 -24.97 2.73 9.17
C ALA A 220 -25.73 2.00 8.06
N LYS A 221 -25.63 2.47 6.82
CA LYS A 221 -26.31 1.86 5.67
C LYS A 221 -25.80 0.46 5.34
N VAL A 222 -24.49 0.23 5.43
CA VAL A 222 -23.90 -1.11 5.26
C VAL A 222 -24.44 -2.05 6.35
N TYR A 223 -24.53 -1.59 7.59
CA TYR A 223 -25.08 -2.38 8.69
C TYR A 223 -26.57 -2.71 8.49
N GLU A 224 -27.37 -1.77 7.97
CA GLU A 224 -28.79 -2.01 7.64
C GLU A 224 -28.98 -3.13 6.61
N GLU A 225 -28.16 -3.14 5.55
CA GLU A 225 -28.17 -4.20 4.54
C GLU A 225 -27.78 -5.56 5.12
N TYR A 226 -26.82 -5.57 6.05
CA TYR A 226 -26.44 -6.76 6.80
C TYR A 226 -27.58 -7.24 7.71
N ALA A 227 -28.20 -6.34 8.48
CA ALA A 227 -29.31 -6.66 9.37
C ALA A 227 -30.55 -7.17 8.62
N ALA A 228 -30.75 -6.69 7.39
CA ALA A 228 -31.78 -7.18 6.49
C ALA A 228 -31.45 -8.52 5.79
N GLY A 229 -30.27 -9.09 6.05
CA GLY A 229 -29.82 -10.36 5.46
C GLY A 229 -29.47 -10.28 3.97
N ARG A 230 -29.29 -9.08 3.41
CA ARG A 230 -28.95 -8.89 1.98
C ARG A 230 -27.45 -8.99 1.70
N ILE A 231 -26.63 -8.75 2.71
CA ILE A 231 -25.18 -8.97 2.68
C ILE A 231 -24.75 -9.71 3.96
N THR A 232 -23.65 -10.45 3.89
CA THR A 232 -23.04 -11.14 5.03
C THR A 232 -22.22 -10.18 5.89
N TRP A 233 -21.86 -10.59 7.11
CA TRP A 233 -20.95 -9.81 7.96
C TRP A 233 -19.57 -9.61 7.31
N LYS A 234 -19.12 -10.58 6.50
CA LYS A 234 -17.84 -10.49 5.75
C LYS A 234 -17.92 -9.43 4.68
N GLU A 235 -19.03 -9.39 3.95
CA GLU A 235 -19.29 -8.37 2.93
C GLU A 235 -19.35 -6.98 3.58
N ALA A 236 -20.08 -6.83 4.68
CA ALA A 236 -20.16 -5.59 5.43
C ALA A 236 -18.77 -5.08 5.88
N GLY A 237 -17.95 -5.96 6.49
CA GLY A 237 -16.58 -5.61 6.89
C GLY A 237 -15.67 -5.26 5.71
N ASN A 238 -15.74 -6.03 4.62
CA ASN A 238 -14.94 -5.74 3.42
C ASN A 238 -15.35 -4.42 2.75
N MET A 239 -16.63 -4.04 2.80
CA MET A 239 -17.12 -2.82 2.18
C MET A 239 -16.54 -1.55 2.82
N THR A 240 -16.42 -1.50 4.14
CA THR A 240 -15.77 -0.38 4.85
C THR A 240 -14.25 -0.47 4.74
N ALA A 241 -13.67 -1.67 4.79
CA ALA A 241 -12.24 -1.90 4.56
C ALA A 241 -11.78 -1.33 3.20
N ASN A 242 -12.58 -1.51 2.15
CA ASN A 242 -12.26 -1.01 0.81
C ASN A 242 -12.15 0.52 0.74
N LEU A 243 -12.90 1.27 1.58
CA LEU A 243 -12.82 2.73 1.60
C LEU A 243 -11.50 3.21 2.20
N ILE A 244 -11.10 2.67 3.36
CA ILE A 244 -9.83 3.06 3.97
C ILE A 244 -8.64 2.53 3.18
N GLY A 245 -8.69 1.26 2.75
CA GLY A 245 -7.61 0.67 1.97
C GLY A 245 -7.35 1.46 0.69
N GLY A 246 -8.40 1.65 -0.12
CA GLY A 246 -8.27 2.40 -1.38
C GLY A 246 -7.92 3.87 -1.17
N GLY A 247 -8.50 4.52 -0.16
CA GLY A 247 -8.40 5.97 0.04
C GLY A 247 -7.07 6.44 0.64
N VAL A 248 -6.35 5.59 1.36
CA VAL A 248 -5.09 5.94 2.03
C VAL A 248 -3.92 5.86 1.05
N ASP A 249 -3.55 4.64 0.68
CA ASP A 249 -2.32 4.36 -0.07
C ASP A 249 -2.28 5.09 -1.42
N THR A 250 -3.40 5.11 -2.15
CA THR A 250 -3.43 5.72 -3.50
C THR A 250 -3.41 7.24 -3.49
N THR A 251 -4.15 7.87 -2.57
CA THR A 251 -4.21 9.34 -2.47
C THR A 251 -2.87 9.89 -1.97
N SER A 252 -2.30 9.27 -0.93
CA SER A 252 -0.98 9.67 -0.41
C SER A 252 0.11 9.52 -1.46
N SER A 253 0.15 8.39 -2.18
CA SER A 253 1.12 8.16 -3.25
C SER A 253 1.01 9.16 -4.41
N SER A 254 -0.22 9.60 -4.71
CA SER A 254 -0.47 10.66 -5.71
C SER A 254 0.05 12.02 -5.23
N MET A 255 -0.19 12.38 -3.97
CA MET A 255 0.33 13.62 -3.37
C MET A 255 1.85 13.65 -3.26
N ILE A 256 2.47 12.53 -2.89
CA ILE A 256 3.94 12.40 -2.83
C ILE A 256 4.53 12.48 -4.25
N SER A 257 3.87 11.91 -5.26
CA SER A 257 4.25 12.09 -6.66
C SER A 257 4.11 13.55 -7.14
N MET A 258 3.09 14.27 -6.66
CA MET A 258 2.94 15.71 -6.91
C MET A 258 4.12 16.50 -6.31
N ILE A 259 4.51 16.20 -5.07
CA ILE A 259 5.66 16.85 -4.42
C ILE A 259 6.96 16.59 -5.21
N LEU A 260 7.19 15.35 -5.64
CA LEU A 260 8.32 15.01 -6.51
C LEU A 260 8.29 15.82 -7.82
N ALA A 261 7.11 15.94 -8.44
CA ALA A 261 6.96 16.75 -9.65
C ALA A 261 7.27 18.23 -9.39
N MET A 262 6.83 18.81 -8.27
CA MET A 262 7.11 20.20 -7.92
C MET A 262 8.61 20.44 -7.68
N CYS A 263 9.31 19.45 -7.09
CA CYS A 263 10.77 19.51 -6.93
C CYS A 263 11.52 19.46 -8.26
N CYS A 264 11.08 18.60 -9.20
CA CYS A 264 11.80 18.35 -10.45
C CYS A 264 11.40 19.27 -11.61
N PHE A 265 10.22 19.89 -11.56
CA PHE A 265 9.66 20.70 -12.65
C PHE A 265 9.23 22.09 -12.17
N PRO A 266 10.18 22.96 -11.77
CA PRO A 266 9.87 24.27 -11.17
C PRO A 266 9.06 25.19 -12.09
N ARG A 267 9.16 25.02 -13.41
CA ARG A 267 8.34 25.78 -14.38
C ARG A 267 6.84 25.53 -14.20
N ALA A 268 6.44 24.28 -13.91
CA ALA A 268 5.04 23.94 -13.72
C ALA A 268 4.51 24.57 -12.42
N GLN A 269 5.32 24.51 -11.36
CA GLN A 269 5.03 25.14 -10.07
C GLN A 269 4.88 26.67 -10.19
N GLN A 270 5.77 27.32 -10.95
CA GLN A 270 5.73 28.77 -11.18
C GLN A 270 4.43 29.24 -11.86
N LYS A 271 3.94 28.52 -12.87
CA LYS A 271 2.68 28.86 -13.53
C LYS A 271 1.46 28.71 -12.62
N ALA A 272 1.46 27.68 -11.77
CA ALA A 272 0.42 27.54 -10.75
C ALA A 272 0.44 28.71 -9.75
N TYR A 273 1.63 29.23 -9.40
CA TYR A 273 1.74 30.41 -8.55
C TYR A 273 1.14 31.65 -9.16
N GLU A 274 1.43 31.91 -10.44
CA GLU A 274 0.88 33.05 -11.18
C GLU A 274 -0.66 33.01 -11.20
N GLU A 275 -1.23 31.82 -11.42
CA GLU A 275 -2.69 31.64 -11.37
C GLU A 275 -3.25 31.86 -9.95
N ILE A 276 -2.67 31.21 -8.95
CA ILE A 276 -3.12 31.31 -7.56
C ILE A 276 -3.01 32.75 -7.05
N GLU A 277 -1.94 33.46 -7.37
CA GLU A 277 -1.75 34.85 -6.97
C GLU A 277 -2.78 35.77 -7.65
N ARG A 278 -3.06 35.55 -8.93
CA ARG A 278 -4.06 36.31 -9.68
C ARG A 278 -5.49 36.10 -9.17
N VAL A 279 -5.86 34.88 -8.81
CA VAL A 279 -7.26 34.51 -8.46
C VAL A 279 -7.53 34.61 -6.97
N VAL A 280 -6.60 34.15 -6.13
CA VAL A 280 -6.79 34.02 -4.67
C VAL A 280 -6.13 35.17 -3.91
N GLY A 281 -4.92 35.55 -4.34
CA GLY A 281 -4.09 36.53 -3.64
C GLY A 281 -3.50 36.03 -2.32
N PRO A 282 -2.80 36.90 -1.56
CA PRO A 282 -2.03 36.49 -0.37
C PRO A 282 -2.83 36.47 0.94
N ALA A 283 -4.06 36.96 0.95
CA ALA A 283 -4.81 37.25 2.18
C ALA A 283 -5.65 36.07 2.72
N ARG A 284 -5.88 35.03 1.91
CA ARG A 284 -6.70 33.87 2.28
C ARG A 284 -6.20 32.60 1.61
N LEU A 285 -6.55 31.46 2.18
CA LEU A 285 -6.33 30.16 1.54
C LEU A 285 -7.23 29.99 0.30
N PRO A 286 -6.78 29.21 -0.71
CA PRO A 286 -7.65 28.72 -1.76
C PRO A 286 -8.84 27.93 -1.20
N ASP A 287 -9.98 28.06 -1.85
CA ASP A 287 -11.24 27.42 -1.48
C ASP A 287 -11.90 26.74 -2.70
N TRP A 288 -13.03 26.08 -2.47
CA TRP A 288 -13.71 25.23 -3.45
C TRP A 288 -14.21 25.96 -4.69
N ASP A 289 -14.53 27.24 -4.56
CA ASP A 289 -15.17 28.05 -5.61
C ASP A 289 -14.16 28.88 -6.41
N ASP A 290 -12.87 28.79 -6.09
CA ASP A 290 -11.81 29.46 -6.86
C ASP A 290 -11.61 28.78 -8.22
N GLU A 291 -11.67 29.55 -9.31
CA GLU A 291 -11.42 29.08 -10.67
C GLU A 291 -9.91 28.98 -10.95
N LEU A 292 -9.36 27.77 -10.82
CA LEU A 292 -7.93 27.48 -10.96
C LEU A 292 -7.67 26.43 -12.06
N PRO A 293 -7.95 26.74 -13.34
CA PRO A 293 -7.84 25.77 -14.43
C PRO A 293 -6.43 25.19 -14.62
N TYR A 294 -5.37 25.95 -14.34
CA TYR A 294 -4.01 25.44 -14.38
C TYR A 294 -3.73 24.47 -13.23
N VAL A 295 -4.22 24.74 -12.02
CA VAL A 295 -4.15 23.77 -10.91
C VAL A 295 -4.95 22.50 -11.23
N ASP A 296 -6.14 22.63 -11.83
CA ASP A 296 -6.93 21.48 -12.27
C ASP A 296 -6.16 20.63 -13.29
N ALA A 297 -5.54 21.30 -14.28
CA ALA A 297 -4.69 20.65 -15.28
C ALA A 297 -3.43 20.00 -14.67
N LEU A 298 -2.86 20.59 -13.62
CA LEU A 298 -1.72 20.04 -12.88
C LEU A 298 -2.09 18.74 -12.18
N VAL A 299 -3.28 18.67 -11.55
CA VAL A 299 -3.78 17.44 -10.92
C VAL A 299 -3.99 16.33 -11.96
N GLU A 300 -4.60 16.64 -13.10
CA GLU A 300 -4.79 15.67 -14.19
C GLU A 300 -3.42 15.17 -14.73
N GLU A 301 -2.40 16.03 -14.81
CA GLU A 301 -1.04 15.63 -15.18
C GLU A 301 -0.32 14.83 -14.09
N VAL A 302 -0.53 15.07 -12.79
CA VAL A 302 -0.02 14.19 -11.71
C VAL A 302 -0.57 12.77 -11.88
N LEU A 303 -1.88 12.67 -12.09
CA LEU A 303 -2.58 11.40 -12.25
C LEU A 303 -2.09 10.64 -13.49
N ARG A 304 -1.72 11.33 -14.58
CA ARG A 304 -1.16 10.71 -15.80
C ARG A 304 0.34 10.41 -15.69
N TRP A 305 1.16 11.35 -15.22
CA TRP A 305 2.61 11.28 -15.28
C TRP A 305 3.17 10.08 -14.49
N ARG A 306 2.61 9.84 -13.31
CA ARG A 306 2.97 8.73 -12.42
C ARG A 306 1.72 8.17 -11.76
N THR A 307 0.88 7.50 -12.56
CA THR A 307 -0.27 6.76 -12.01
C THR A 307 0.18 5.75 -10.97
N VAL A 308 -0.47 5.79 -9.80
CA VAL A 308 -0.19 4.88 -8.69
C VAL A 308 -0.49 3.43 -9.07
N THR A 309 -1.70 3.14 -9.53
CA THR A 309 -2.16 1.78 -9.82
C THR A 309 -1.70 1.32 -11.21
N ILE A 310 -0.52 0.71 -11.28
CA ILE A 310 0.24 0.56 -12.53
C ILE A 310 -0.31 -0.52 -13.48
N LEU A 311 -1.11 -1.46 -12.95
CA LEU A 311 -1.79 -2.48 -13.74
C LEU A 311 -3.25 -2.14 -14.03
N GLY A 312 -3.66 -0.90 -13.72
CA GLY A 312 -5.02 -0.43 -13.86
C GLY A 312 -6.00 -1.12 -12.92
N GLY A 313 -5.48 -1.72 -11.85
CA GLY A 313 -6.19 -2.33 -10.75
C GLY A 313 -6.31 -3.83 -10.89
N ILE A 314 -7.41 -4.37 -10.35
CA ILE A 314 -7.64 -5.81 -10.31
C ILE A 314 -7.90 -6.34 -11.73
N PRO A 315 -7.35 -7.51 -12.12
CA PRO A 315 -7.57 -8.09 -13.44
C PRO A 315 -9.04 -8.26 -13.81
N HIS A 316 -9.34 -8.10 -15.10
CA HIS A 316 -10.64 -8.38 -15.68
C HIS A 316 -10.66 -9.78 -16.29
N ALA A 317 -11.88 -10.29 -16.55
CA ALA A 317 -12.07 -11.51 -17.30
C ALA A 317 -13.35 -11.47 -18.15
N PRO A 318 -13.30 -12.00 -19.38
CA PRO A 318 -14.48 -12.15 -20.21
C PRO A 318 -15.41 -13.25 -19.66
N ILE A 319 -16.72 -13.05 -19.74
CA ILE A 319 -17.72 -14.03 -19.27
C ILE A 319 -18.06 -15.12 -20.30
N GLN A 320 -17.59 -14.96 -21.54
CA GLN A 320 -17.74 -15.85 -22.68
C GLN A 320 -16.49 -15.77 -23.55
N ASP A 321 -16.31 -16.72 -24.45
CA ASP A 321 -15.28 -16.61 -25.48
C ASP A 321 -15.62 -15.43 -26.40
N ASP A 322 -14.59 -14.72 -26.86
CA ASP A 322 -14.72 -13.56 -27.74
C ASP A 322 -13.54 -13.49 -28.70
N GLU A 323 -13.73 -12.82 -29.84
CA GLU A 323 -12.66 -12.56 -30.81
C GLU A 323 -12.38 -11.05 -30.87
N TYR A 324 -11.11 -10.68 -30.73
CA TYR A 324 -10.66 -9.30 -30.80
C TYR A 324 -9.38 -9.21 -31.66
N GLN A 325 -9.46 -8.43 -32.74
CA GLN A 325 -8.35 -8.24 -33.70
C GLN A 325 -7.76 -9.57 -34.23
N GLY A 326 -8.60 -10.57 -34.51
CA GLY A 326 -8.19 -11.88 -35.02
C GLY A 326 -7.61 -12.83 -33.96
N TYR A 327 -7.60 -12.45 -32.69
CA TYR A 327 -7.20 -13.29 -31.58
C TYR A 327 -8.42 -13.79 -30.80
N VAL A 328 -8.40 -15.06 -30.40
CA VAL A 328 -9.44 -15.66 -29.56
C VAL A 328 -9.09 -15.45 -28.08
N PHE A 329 -10.07 -14.93 -27.33
CA PHE A 329 -10.00 -14.66 -25.90
C PHE A 329 -10.94 -15.64 -25.19
N PRO A 330 -10.41 -16.75 -24.63
CA PRO A 330 -11.25 -17.69 -23.91
C PRO A 330 -11.89 -17.05 -22.67
N LYS A 331 -13.09 -17.48 -22.35
CA LYS A 331 -13.81 -17.14 -21.12
C LYS A 331 -12.90 -17.30 -19.90
N GLY A 332 -12.92 -16.30 -19.02
CA GLY A 332 -12.18 -16.35 -17.76
C GLY A 332 -10.70 -16.00 -17.86
N THR A 333 -10.18 -15.71 -19.06
CA THR A 333 -8.79 -15.26 -19.26
C THR A 333 -8.51 -13.99 -18.47
N TRP A 334 -7.36 -13.92 -17.79
CA TRP A 334 -6.94 -12.71 -17.07
C TRP A 334 -6.55 -11.63 -18.07
N ILE A 335 -7.06 -10.41 -17.89
CA ILE A 335 -6.69 -9.25 -18.70
C ILE A 335 -6.35 -8.09 -17.78
N VAL A 336 -5.19 -7.48 -17.98
CA VAL A 336 -4.69 -6.34 -17.21
C VAL A 336 -4.25 -5.21 -18.14
N GLY A 337 -4.35 -3.97 -17.65
CA GLY A 337 -3.89 -2.79 -18.37
C GLY A 337 -2.54 -2.34 -17.87
N ASN A 338 -1.51 -2.37 -18.70
CA ASN A 338 -0.20 -1.86 -18.33
C ASN A 338 -0.21 -0.32 -18.38
N VAL A 339 -0.71 0.32 -17.33
CA VAL A 339 -0.86 1.78 -17.27
C VAL A 339 0.48 2.49 -17.41
N TRP A 340 1.58 1.87 -16.95
CA TRP A 340 2.94 2.34 -17.21
C TRP A 340 3.18 2.57 -18.70
N ALA A 341 2.89 1.57 -19.53
CA ALA A 341 3.05 1.68 -20.98
C ALA A 341 2.01 2.63 -21.60
N ILE A 342 0.77 2.58 -21.12
CA ILE A 342 -0.34 3.38 -21.66
C ILE A 342 -0.08 4.87 -21.49
N HIS A 343 0.25 5.34 -20.28
CA HIS A 343 0.48 6.76 -20.00
C HIS A 343 1.85 7.26 -20.44
N ARG A 344 2.74 6.34 -20.83
CA ARG A 344 4.04 6.68 -21.42
C ARG A 344 4.13 6.39 -22.92
N ASN A 345 3.00 6.09 -23.56
CA ASN A 345 2.99 5.86 -25.00
C ASN A 345 3.20 7.19 -25.75
N PRO A 346 4.29 7.35 -26.52
CA PRO A 346 4.61 8.63 -27.19
C PRO A 346 3.61 9.01 -28.29
N ARG A 347 2.80 8.06 -28.79
CA ARG A 347 1.68 8.37 -29.72
C ARG A 347 0.63 9.25 -29.04
N ASP A 348 0.29 8.91 -27.80
CA ASP A 348 -0.81 9.53 -27.06
C ASP A 348 -0.27 10.68 -26.17
N PHE A 349 0.95 10.53 -25.64
CA PHE A 349 1.64 11.53 -24.81
C PHE A 349 3.09 11.78 -25.30
N PRO A 350 3.29 12.71 -26.26
CA PRO A 350 4.63 13.11 -26.69
C PRO A 350 5.45 13.66 -25.51
N ASN A 351 6.71 13.26 -25.39
CA ASN A 351 7.57 13.51 -24.21
C ASN A 351 6.88 13.06 -22.90
N PRO A 352 6.62 11.74 -22.73
CA PRO A 352 5.74 11.24 -21.68
C PRO A 352 6.26 11.46 -20.25
N ASP A 353 7.59 11.56 -20.09
CA ASP A 353 8.24 11.76 -18.80
C ASP A 353 8.44 13.25 -18.45
N GLU A 354 8.14 14.18 -19.37
CA GLU A 354 8.03 15.62 -19.08
C GLU A 354 6.70 15.91 -18.38
N PHE A 355 6.75 16.51 -17.19
CA PHE A 355 5.57 16.94 -16.45
C PHE A 355 5.04 18.25 -17.03
N ARG A 356 3.92 18.18 -17.77
CA ARG A 356 3.38 19.29 -18.56
C ARG A 356 1.86 19.44 -18.39
N PRO A 357 1.39 20.16 -17.35
CA PRO A 357 -0.03 20.42 -17.09
C PRO A 357 -0.82 20.92 -18.30
N GLU A 358 -0.18 21.68 -19.19
CA GLU A 358 -0.79 22.30 -20.38
C GLU A 358 -1.44 21.30 -21.34
N ARG A 359 -1.14 20.00 -21.21
CA ARG A 359 -1.86 18.92 -21.92
C ARG A 359 -3.37 18.92 -21.64
N PHE A 360 -3.81 19.52 -20.53
CA PHE A 360 -5.18 19.48 -20.05
C PHE A 360 -5.90 20.85 -20.05
N LEU A 361 -5.31 21.90 -20.64
CA LEU A 361 -5.89 23.25 -20.65
C LEU A 361 -6.83 23.50 -21.84
N ASP A 362 -6.33 23.48 -23.07
CA ASP A 362 -7.07 24.13 -24.18
C ASP A 362 -7.41 23.24 -25.39
N GLU A 363 -6.81 22.07 -25.56
CA GLU A 363 -7.19 21.11 -26.61
C GLU A 363 -7.00 19.68 -26.12
N ARG A 364 -8.11 18.96 -25.89
CA ARG A 364 -8.03 17.54 -25.54
C ARG A 364 -7.51 16.76 -26.74
N MET A 365 -6.26 16.32 -26.63
CA MET A 365 -5.67 15.32 -27.52
C MET A 365 -6.64 14.13 -27.66
N PRO A 366 -6.81 13.56 -28.86
CA PRO A 366 -7.65 12.38 -29.04
C PRO A 366 -7.20 11.25 -28.11
N TYR A 367 -8.05 10.91 -27.14
CA TYR A 367 -7.80 9.87 -26.16
C TYR A 367 -9.11 9.13 -25.85
N PRO A 368 -9.12 7.80 -25.67
CA PRO A 368 -10.38 7.06 -25.47
C PRO A 368 -11.17 7.49 -24.23
N SER A 369 -10.47 7.76 -23.13
CA SER A 369 -11.07 8.28 -21.90
C SER A 369 -11.37 9.77 -22.02
N LYS A 370 -12.58 10.18 -21.61
CA LYS A 370 -12.98 11.60 -21.56
C LYS A 370 -12.10 12.46 -20.65
N LYS A 371 -11.43 11.85 -19.68
CA LYS A 371 -10.48 12.52 -18.78
C LYS A 371 -9.12 12.77 -19.43
N GLY A 372 -8.82 12.14 -20.57
CA GLY A 372 -7.51 12.23 -21.21
C GLY A 372 -6.43 11.34 -20.59
N HIS A 373 -6.78 10.52 -19.59
CA HIS A 373 -5.93 9.48 -18.99
C HIS A 373 -6.81 8.37 -18.36
N ASN A 374 -6.17 7.35 -17.78
CA ASN A 374 -6.83 6.15 -17.21
C ASN A 374 -6.39 5.82 -15.78
N ALA A 375 -6.03 6.83 -14.96
CA ALA A 375 -5.53 6.58 -13.61
C ALA A 375 -6.55 5.85 -12.71
N PHE A 376 -7.84 5.96 -13.03
CA PHE A 376 -8.94 5.33 -12.28
C PHE A 376 -9.50 4.06 -12.94
N GLY A 377 -8.83 3.53 -13.97
CA GLY A 377 -9.26 2.33 -14.71
C GLY A 377 -10.37 2.61 -15.73
N TRP A 378 -11.22 1.62 -16.00
CA TRP A 378 -12.13 1.61 -17.14
C TRP A 378 -13.53 1.06 -16.84
N GLY A 379 -14.51 1.56 -17.59
CA GLY A 379 -15.84 0.97 -17.71
C GLY A 379 -16.57 0.74 -16.39
N ARG A 380 -17.30 -0.38 -16.28
CA ARG A 380 -18.12 -0.69 -15.09
C ARG A 380 -17.30 -0.91 -13.81
N ARG A 381 -15.99 -1.17 -13.94
CA ARG A 381 -15.07 -1.42 -12.82
C ARG A 381 -14.20 -0.22 -12.47
N GLN A 382 -14.39 0.92 -13.14
CA GLN A 382 -13.71 2.17 -12.83
C GLN A 382 -13.81 2.51 -11.33
N CYS A 383 -12.76 3.10 -10.77
CA CYS A 383 -12.68 3.45 -9.35
C CYS A 383 -13.94 4.22 -8.89
N SER A 384 -14.59 3.75 -7.83
CA SER A 384 -15.73 4.48 -7.24
C SER A 384 -15.30 5.72 -6.47
N GLY A 385 -14.07 5.72 -5.95
CA GLY A 385 -13.51 6.81 -5.15
C GLY A 385 -12.96 7.98 -5.97
N GLN A 386 -13.04 7.93 -7.31
CA GLN A 386 -12.50 8.97 -8.19
C GLN A 386 -12.96 10.39 -7.80
N PRO A 387 -14.27 10.67 -7.58
CA PRO A 387 -14.69 12.02 -7.20
C PRO A 387 -14.10 12.50 -5.87
N LEU A 388 -13.99 11.58 -4.89
CA LEU A 388 -13.41 11.90 -3.57
C LEU A 388 -11.93 12.24 -3.68
N ALA A 389 -11.18 11.44 -4.46
CA ALA A 389 -9.75 11.63 -4.67
C ALA A 389 -9.46 12.91 -5.45
N GLU A 390 -10.15 13.16 -6.57
CA GLU A 390 -9.97 14.36 -7.38
C GLU A 390 -10.30 15.64 -6.58
N GLN A 391 -11.39 15.64 -5.81
CA GLN A 391 -11.75 16.77 -4.95
C GLN A 391 -10.67 17.08 -3.91
N GLY A 392 -10.16 16.05 -3.22
CA GLY A 392 -9.09 16.20 -2.23
C GLY A 392 -7.76 16.63 -2.85
N LEU A 393 -7.33 15.98 -3.93
CA LEU A 393 -6.10 16.30 -4.65
C LEU A 393 -6.10 17.74 -5.16
N ARG A 394 -7.21 18.20 -5.74
CA ARG A 394 -7.36 19.59 -6.19
C ARG A 394 -7.12 20.59 -5.07
N LEU A 395 -7.85 20.45 -3.95
CA LEU A 395 -7.75 21.42 -2.87
C LEU A 395 -6.38 21.37 -2.18
N VAL A 396 -5.85 20.17 -1.92
CA VAL A 396 -4.52 20.01 -1.32
C VAL A 396 -3.45 20.62 -2.22
N THR A 397 -3.50 20.38 -3.53
CA THR A 397 -2.56 20.96 -4.50
C THR A 397 -2.63 22.49 -4.48
N ALA A 398 -3.83 23.07 -4.59
CA ALA A 398 -4.01 24.52 -4.56
C ALA A 398 -3.44 25.14 -3.28
N ARG A 399 -3.76 24.53 -2.12
CA ARG A 399 -3.33 25.03 -0.81
C ARG A 399 -1.83 24.87 -0.55
N LEU A 400 -1.24 23.75 -0.97
CA LEU A 400 0.22 23.55 -0.87
C LEU A 400 0.97 24.56 -1.73
N LEU A 401 0.52 24.80 -2.97
CA LEU A 401 1.16 25.76 -3.87
C LEU A 401 0.86 27.23 -3.52
N TRP A 402 -0.21 27.50 -2.78
CA TRP A 402 -0.42 28.80 -2.15
C TRP A 402 0.50 29.03 -0.96
N ALA A 403 0.72 28.00 -0.13
CA ALA A 403 1.48 28.10 1.10
C ALA A 403 3.00 28.05 0.87
N PHE A 404 3.47 27.12 0.05
CA PHE A 404 4.87 26.74 0.02
C PHE A 404 5.50 26.81 -1.37
N LYS A 405 6.77 27.21 -1.39
CA LYS A 405 7.77 26.80 -2.38
C LYS A 405 8.29 25.42 -2.04
N ILE A 406 7.91 24.45 -2.86
CA ILE A 406 8.35 23.05 -2.74
C ILE A 406 9.62 22.88 -3.57
N ALA A 407 10.72 22.50 -2.91
CA ALA A 407 12.04 22.37 -3.53
C ALA A 407 12.72 21.06 -3.10
N PRO A 408 13.72 20.56 -3.83
CA PRO A 408 14.53 19.44 -3.36
C PRO A 408 15.14 19.72 -1.99
N GLY A 409 15.34 18.64 -1.22
CA GLY A 409 16.13 18.64 0.01
C GLY A 409 17.57 19.07 -0.24
N LEU A 410 18.27 19.42 0.84
CA LEU A 410 19.71 19.71 0.78
C LEU A 410 20.53 18.48 1.20
N ASP A 411 21.71 18.34 0.60
CA ASP A 411 22.74 17.40 1.03
C ASP A 411 23.57 17.96 2.20
N ASP A 412 24.55 17.17 2.67
CA ASP A 412 25.42 17.55 3.80
C ASP A 412 26.29 18.81 3.50
N LYS A 413 26.36 19.24 2.24
CA LYS A 413 27.09 20.43 1.79
C LYS A 413 26.16 21.64 1.59
N GLY A 414 24.86 21.48 1.80
CA GLY A 414 23.87 22.53 1.59
C GLY A 414 23.42 22.69 0.12
N GLU A 415 23.77 21.75 -0.75
CA GLU A 415 23.38 21.76 -2.17
C GLU A 415 22.11 20.95 -2.41
N GLU A 416 21.33 21.30 -3.44
CA GLU A 416 20.09 20.58 -3.75
C GLU A 416 20.36 19.14 -4.20
N VAL A 417 19.70 18.18 -3.54
CA VAL A 417 19.79 16.78 -3.90
C VAL A 417 19.17 16.56 -5.28
N LYS A 418 19.93 15.93 -6.17
CA LYS A 418 19.42 15.51 -7.48
C LYS A 418 18.44 14.33 -7.32
N LEU A 419 17.16 14.59 -7.55
CA LEU A 419 16.11 13.58 -7.47
C LEU A 419 16.00 12.76 -8.77
N ASP A 420 15.68 11.47 -8.65
CA ASP A 420 15.40 10.57 -9.77
C ASP A 420 13.89 10.37 -9.94
N ILE A 421 13.35 10.85 -11.07
CA ILE A 421 11.93 10.73 -11.42
C ILE A 421 11.46 9.29 -11.71
N PHE A 422 12.37 8.32 -11.69
CA PHE A 422 12.12 6.89 -11.86
C PHE A 422 12.36 6.07 -10.58
N ALA A 423 12.78 6.70 -9.49
CA ALA A 423 12.93 6.06 -8.19
C ALA A 423 11.54 5.83 -7.56
N TYR A 424 10.93 4.69 -7.93
CA TYR A 424 9.60 4.26 -7.50
C TYR A 424 9.64 2.81 -7.04
N THR A 425 8.78 2.49 -6.08
CA THR A 425 8.65 1.16 -5.49
C THR A 425 8.28 0.08 -6.51
N ALA A 426 8.58 -1.16 -6.14
CA ALA A 426 8.33 -2.37 -6.91
C ALA A 426 6.98 -3.04 -6.58
N SER A 427 5.92 -2.24 -6.48
CA SER A 427 4.56 -2.66 -6.09
C SER A 427 3.52 -2.33 -7.16
N GLU A 428 2.32 -2.91 -7.07
CA GLU A 428 1.23 -2.63 -8.01
C GLU A 428 0.76 -1.18 -7.88
N ASN A 429 0.56 -0.73 -6.64
CA ASN A 429 0.46 0.68 -6.30
C ASN A 429 1.88 1.21 -6.13
N ILE A 430 2.42 1.87 -7.16
CA ILE A 430 3.75 2.47 -7.10
C ILE A 430 3.69 3.80 -6.34
N ARG A 431 4.74 4.08 -5.59
CA ARG A 431 4.99 5.39 -4.96
C ARG A 431 6.46 5.77 -5.11
N PRO A 432 6.82 7.07 -5.03
CA PRO A 432 8.22 7.47 -4.96
C PRO A 432 8.94 6.74 -3.83
N GLU A 433 10.18 6.31 -4.09
CA GLU A 433 11.10 5.90 -3.03
C GLU A 433 11.38 7.11 -2.11
N PRO A 434 11.76 6.92 -0.83
CA PRO A 434 12.01 8.02 0.09
C PRO A 434 12.97 9.06 -0.47
N PHE A 435 12.57 10.34 -0.43
CA PHE A 435 13.39 11.47 -0.86
C PHE A 435 13.16 12.69 0.04
N LYS A 436 14.18 13.56 0.13
CA LYS A 436 14.10 14.80 0.90
C LYS A 436 13.47 15.93 0.06
N ALA A 437 12.53 16.65 0.65
CA ALA A 437 11.90 17.84 0.07
C ALA A 437 11.85 18.95 1.12
N ARG A 438 11.79 20.21 0.68
CA ARG A 438 11.66 21.39 1.54
C ARG A 438 10.37 22.12 1.22
N PHE A 439 9.68 22.57 2.27
CA PHE A 439 8.45 23.36 2.20
C PHE A 439 8.72 24.76 2.72
N ILE A 440 9.04 25.70 1.82
CA ILE A 440 9.46 27.06 2.19
C ILE A 440 8.23 27.97 2.11
N PRO A 441 7.78 28.64 3.19
CA PRO A 441 6.64 29.55 3.12
C PRO A 441 6.82 30.62 2.03
N ARG A 442 5.79 30.86 1.20
CA ARG A 442 5.88 31.78 0.05
C ARG A 442 6.10 33.25 0.44
N ASN A 443 5.65 33.65 1.63
CA ASN A 443 5.90 34.96 2.21
C ASN A 443 5.77 34.92 3.74
N SER A 444 6.15 36.01 4.42
CA SER A 444 6.15 36.10 5.89
C SER A 444 4.78 36.08 6.55
N GLY A 445 3.69 36.32 5.80
CA GLY A 445 2.32 36.29 6.32
C GLY A 445 1.66 34.91 6.27
N VAL A 446 2.15 34.01 5.43
CA VAL A 446 1.59 32.65 5.25
C VAL A 446 1.54 31.85 6.56
N PRO A 447 2.60 31.79 7.39
CA PRO A 447 2.58 30.99 8.63
C PRO A 447 1.41 31.34 9.55
N GLY A 448 1.18 32.63 9.82
CA GLY A 448 0.10 33.06 10.71
C GLY A 448 -1.31 32.73 10.17
N ILE A 449 -1.50 32.75 8.85
CA ILE A 449 -2.77 32.33 8.22
C ILE A 449 -2.98 30.83 8.39
N ILE A 450 -1.92 30.02 8.22
CA ILE A 450 -1.99 28.57 8.39
C ILE A 450 -2.30 28.21 9.84
N GLU A 451 -1.62 28.83 10.81
CA GLU A 451 -1.81 28.58 12.24
C GLU A 451 -3.26 28.86 12.67
N GLU A 452 -3.80 30.03 12.32
CA GLU A 452 -5.18 30.39 12.68
C GLU A 452 -6.21 29.50 11.96
N ALA A 453 -5.98 29.20 10.67
CA ALA A 453 -6.86 28.32 9.91
C ALA A 453 -6.87 26.90 10.49
N ALA A 454 -5.71 26.38 10.92
CA ALA A 454 -5.59 25.05 11.53
C ALA A 454 -6.24 24.99 12.93
N ARG A 455 -6.14 26.06 13.73
CA ARG A 455 -6.84 26.17 15.02
C ARG A 455 -8.35 26.02 14.84
N ILE A 456 -8.95 26.82 13.96
CA ILE A 456 -10.39 26.75 13.64
C ILE A 456 -10.75 25.38 13.05
N ALA A 457 -9.91 24.83 12.17
CA ALA A 457 -10.14 23.52 11.58
C ALA A 457 -10.22 22.40 12.63
N ARG A 458 -9.33 22.41 13.63
CA ARG A 458 -9.35 21.42 14.72
C ARG A 458 -10.61 21.52 15.56
N GLU A 459 -11.10 22.72 15.84
CA GLU A 459 -12.39 22.94 16.54
C GLU A 459 -13.56 22.35 15.76
N ASN A 460 -13.62 22.61 14.44
CA ASN A 460 -14.66 22.05 13.57
C ASN A 460 -14.59 20.51 13.48
N LEU A 461 -13.37 19.97 13.44
CA LEU A 461 -13.12 18.54 13.31
C LEU A 461 -13.40 17.75 14.60
N ALA A 462 -13.52 18.42 15.75
CA ALA A 462 -13.74 17.79 17.05
C ALA A 462 -14.99 16.88 17.11
N ILE A 463 -15.98 17.11 16.25
CA ILE A 463 -17.16 16.24 16.14
C ILE A 463 -16.85 14.83 15.63
N TYR A 464 -15.70 14.65 14.97
CA TYR A 464 -15.21 13.38 14.43
C TYR A 464 -14.13 12.76 15.32
N ASP A 465 -13.68 13.45 16.38
CA ASP A 465 -12.67 12.92 17.28
C ASP A 465 -13.20 11.72 18.06
N GLY A 466 -12.38 10.69 18.13
CA GLY A 466 -12.69 9.46 18.84
C GLY A 466 -11.64 8.38 18.62
N GLU A 467 -11.44 7.55 19.64
CA GLU A 467 -10.60 6.37 19.56
C GLU A 467 -11.48 5.13 19.55
N THR A 468 -11.11 4.13 18.75
CA THR A 468 -11.82 2.85 18.77
C THR A 468 -11.52 2.13 20.08
N LYS A 469 -12.54 1.50 20.67
CA LYS A 469 -12.34 0.64 21.85
C LYS A 469 -11.79 -0.74 21.48
N LEU A 470 -11.67 -1.00 20.17
CA LEU A 470 -11.27 -2.29 19.62
C LEU A 470 -9.75 -2.34 19.48
N THR A 471 -9.09 -3.08 20.35
CA THR A 471 -7.70 -3.52 20.17
C THR A 471 -7.70 -5.03 19.86
N LEU A 472 -6.95 -5.47 18.86
CA LEU A 472 -6.70 -6.90 18.69
C LEU A 472 -5.50 -7.27 19.56
N SER A 473 -5.70 -8.02 20.65
CA SER A 473 -4.59 -8.51 21.46
C SER A 473 -3.65 -9.47 20.69
N ASN A 474 -2.40 -9.53 21.18
CA ASN A 474 -1.15 -9.83 20.48
C ASN A 474 -1.10 -11.11 19.62
N ALA A 475 -0.61 -10.95 18.38
CA ALA A 475 -0.25 -12.03 17.44
C ALA A 475 1.19 -12.57 17.64
N HIS A 476 2.00 -11.91 18.47
CA HIS A 476 3.42 -12.25 18.70
C HIS A 476 3.61 -13.67 19.28
N ASN A 477 2.74 -14.09 20.20
CA ASN A 477 2.85 -15.39 20.88
C ASN A 477 2.61 -16.60 19.95
N LEU A 478 1.94 -16.41 18.81
CA LEU A 478 1.67 -17.48 17.85
C LEU A 478 2.84 -17.69 16.87
N PHE A 479 3.57 -16.63 16.52
CA PHE A 479 4.67 -16.69 15.55
C PHE A 479 5.80 -17.61 16.04
N ILE A 480 6.05 -17.61 17.35
CA ILE A 480 7.06 -18.41 18.04
C ILE A 480 6.66 -19.88 18.14
N GLY A 481 5.37 -20.17 18.35
CA GLY A 481 4.85 -21.53 18.26
C GLY A 481 4.93 -22.10 16.83
N PHE A 482 4.80 -21.24 15.82
CA PHE A 482 4.78 -21.66 14.41
C PHE A 482 6.16 -21.86 13.79
N SER A 483 7.17 -21.07 14.17
CA SER A 483 8.56 -21.30 13.75
C SER A 483 9.11 -22.63 14.30
N ALA A 484 8.72 -23.01 15.53
CA ALA A 484 9.04 -24.32 16.10
C ALA A 484 8.33 -25.48 15.38
N PHE A 485 7.07 -25.30 14.95
CA PHE A 485 6.27 -26.35 14.30
C PHE A 485 6.55 -26.55 12.80
N SER A 486 7.03 -25.52 12.10
CA SER A 486 7.42 -25.60 10.68
C SER A 486 8.81 -26.23 10.48
N PHE A 487 9.61 -26.32 11.55
CA PHE A 487 10.97 -26.87 11.55
C PHE A 487 11.00 -28.41 11.57
N GLY A 488 10.13 -29.06 12.35
CA GLY A 488 10.12 -30.52 12.55
C GLY A 488 10.02 -31.34 11.25
N PRO A 489 9.12 -31.00 10.31
CA PRO A 489 8.96 -31.75 9.06
C PRO A 489 10.14 -31.58 8.09
N GLN A 490 10.81 -30.43 8.11
CA GLN A 490 11.94 -30.11 7.21
C GLN A 490 13.23 -30.82 7.66
N LEU A 491 13.46 -30.91 8.98
CA LEU A 491 14.48 -31.80 9.57
C LEU A 491 14.22 -33.28 9.24
N THR A 492 12.95 -33.69 9.24
CA THR A 492 12.56 -35.08 8.93
C THR A 492 12.79 -35.42 7.45
N LEU A 493 12.61 -34.45 6.53
CA LEU A 493 12.90 -34.59 5.10
C LEU A 493 14.41 -34.64 4.80
N LEU A 494 15.22 -33.86 5.52
CA LEU A 494 16.68 -33.96 5.53
C LEU A 494 17.16 -35.34 5.99
N TRP A 495 16.48 -35.94 6.97
CA TRP A 495 16.82 -37.26 7.51
C TRP A 495 16.41 -38.43 6.61
N ARG A 496 15.34 -38.27 5.81
CA ARG A 496 14.81 -39.31 4.91
C ARG A 496 15.42 -39.29 3.50
N SER A 497 15.89 -38.14 3.02
CA SER A 497 16.49 -38.03 1.68
C SER A 497 18.01 -38.18 1.75
N ASN A 498 18.48 -39.42 1.61
CA ASN A 498 19.91 -39.76 1.57
C ASN A 498 20.59 -39.34 0.23
N SER A 499 20.06 -38.31 -0.45
CA SER A 499 20.52 -37.89 -1.78
C SER A 499 21.02 -36.45 -1.76
N SER A 500 22.31 -36.28 -2.05
CA SER A 500 23.06 -35.03 -2.17
C SER A 500 22.65 -34.14 -3.36
N ALA A 501 21.50 -34.35 -4.01
CA ALA A 501 21.17 -33.75 -5.30
C ALA A 501 20.13 -32.61 -5.27
N GLY A 502 19.52 -32.28 -4.13
CA GLY A 502 18.31 -31.44 -4.13
C GLY A 502 18.38 -30.06 -3.48
N LEU A 503 19.23 -29.86 -2.47
CA LEU A 503 19.23 -28.63 -1.66
C LEU A 503 20.66 -28.11 -1.58
N SER A 504 20.92 -26.91 -2.12
CA SER A 504 22.24 -26.30 -2.00
C SER A 504 22.50 -26.02 -0.53
N SER A 505 23.70 -26.35 -0.06
CA SER A 505 24.11 -26.09 1.34
C SER A 505 23.97 -24.60 1.71
N LEU A 506 24.06 -23.71 0.71
CA LEU A 506 23.78 -22.29 0.82
C LEU A 506 22.30 -21.99 1.15
N TYR A 507 21.35 -22.73 0.56
CA TYR A 507 19.92 -22.56 0.83
C TYR A 507 19.56 -22.98 2.25
N THR A 508 20.17 -24.07 2.73
CA THR A 508 20.06 -24.48 4.13
C THR A 508 20.68 -23.43 5.06
N LEU A 509 21.85 -22.89 4.70
CA LEU A 509 22.55 -21.86 5.48
C LEU A 509 21.75 -20.55 5.57
N CYS A 510 21.25 -20.03 4.44
CA CYS A 510 20.47 -18.79 4.42
C CYS A 510 19.17 -18.91 5.20
N ASN A 511 18.51 -20.08 5.15
CA ASN A 511 17.33 -20.32 5.95
C ASN A 511 17.66 -20.48 7.45
N LEU A 512 18.82 -21.06 7.78
CA LEU A 512 19.27 -21.19 9.17
C LEU A 512 19.57 -19.82 9.78
N VAL A 513 20.31 -18.96 9.04
CA VAL A 513 20.66 -17.59 9.44
C VAL A 513 19.41 -16.71 9.53
N SER A 514 18.52 -16.77 8.53
CA SER A 514 17.25 -16.03 8.57
C SER A 514 16.33 -16.50 9.70
N ALA A 515 16.32 -17.79 10.04
CA ALA A 515 15.53 -18.32 11.14
C ALA A 515 16.11 -17.93 12.50
N THR A 516 17.44 -17.91 12.65
CA THR A 516 18.09 -17.47 13.89
C THR A 516 17.94 -15.96 14.09
N GLU A 517 18.08 -15.15 13.05
CA GLU A 517 17.83 -13.70 13.11
C GLU A 517 16.38 -13.38 13.53
N GLN A 518 15.40 -14.12 13.00
CA GLN A 518 13.98 -13.93 13.34
C GLN A 518 13.62 -14.46 14.74
N LEU A 519 14.25 -15.55 15.18
CA LEU A 519 14.06 -16.06 16.54
C LEU A 519 14.65 -15.10 17.59
N THR A 520 15.84 -14.54 17.32
CA THR A 520 16.51 -13.58 18.20
C THR A 520 15.72 -12.28 18.31
N ARG A 521 15.25 -11.72 17.17
CA ARG A 521 14.34 -10.54 17.18
C ARG A 521 13.01 -10.82 17.88
N GLY A 522 12.47 -12.03 17.71
CA GLY A 522 11.24 -12.46 18.38
C GLY A 522 11.40 -12.60 19.89
N LEU A 523 12.55 -13.06 20.37
CA LEU A 523 12.86 -13.17 21.80
C LEU A 523 13.17 -11.81 22.42
N GLN A 524 13.93 -10.93 21.75
CA GLN A 524 14.11 -9.53 22.18
C GLN A 524 12.76 -8.82 22.33
N GLY A 525 11.84 -9.01 21.38
CA GLY A 525 10.49 -8.42 21.44
C GLY A 525 9.54 -9.03 22.48
N ILE A 526 9.87 -10.17 23.10
CA ILE A 526 9.13 -10.71 24.26
C ILE A 526 9.71 -10.17 25.57
N LEU A 527 11.02 -9.98 25.62
CA LEU A 527 11.75 -9.79 26.86
C LEU A 527 12.00 -8.32 27.21
N ILE A 528 11.84 -7.39 26.25
CA ILE A 528 12.09 -5.95 26.45
C ILE A 528 10.86 -5.15 26.90
N GLU A 529 9.64 -5.69 26.92
CA GLU A 529 8.52 -5.03 27.62
C GLU A 529 7.49 -6.01 28.20
N PRO A 530 7.28 -5.97 29.54
CA PRO A 530 6.00 -6.42 30.05
C PRO A 530 5.47 -5.54 31.21
N HIS A 531 4.80 -4.41 30.97
CA HIS A 531 3.84 -3.80 31.94
C HIS A 531 2.83 -2.92 31.19
N SER A 532 1.65 -3.43 30.82
CA SER A 532 0.40 -3.55 31.59
C SER A 532 -0.60 -2.41 31.30
N PHE A 533 -1.86 -2.80 31.08
CA PHE A 533 -3.00 -1.96 31.43
C PHE A 533 -2.90 -1.65 32.94
N LEU A 534 -2.72 -0.37 33.27
CA LEU A 534 -2.77 0.26 34.60
C LEU A 534 -1.65 -0.04 35.64
N HIS A 535 -0.99 1.06 36.03
CA HIS A 535 -0.21 1.42 37.24
C HIS A 535 1.21 0.87 37.52
N GLU A 536 2.09 1.88 37.75
CA GLU A 536 3.38 1.97 38.48
C GLU A 536 4.59 1.13 38.03
N GLN A 537 5.69 1.83 37.73
CA GLN A 537 7.00 1.28 37.38
C GLN A 537 7.74 0.66 38.58
N PRO A 538 8.45 -0.48 38.43
CA PRO A 538 9.43 -0.92 39.40
C PRO A 538 10.89 -0.66 38.97
N LYS A 539 11.70 -0.37 39.99
CA LYS A 539 13.13 -0.06 39.97
C LYS A 539 14.00 -1.30 39.68
N ALA A 540 15.17 -1.04 39.10
CA ALA A 540 16.22 -2.00 38.74
C ALA A 540 16.53 -3.04 39.82
N GLY A 541 16.51 -4.32 39.41
CA GLY A 541 16.88 -5.49 40.19
C GLY A 541 16.15 -6.75 39.70
N LEU A 542 16.91 -7.82 39.42
CA LEU A 542 16.56 -9.11 38.77
C LEU A 542 16.67 -9.20 37.24
N ASP A 543 16.47 -8.13 36.47
CA ASP A 543 16.42 -8.22 35.00
C ASP A 543 17.80 -8.48 34.34
N ASP A 544 18.90 -8.00 34.93
CA ASP A 544 20.25 -8.21 34.39
C ASP A 544 20.73 -9.67 34.50
N CYS A 545 20.37 -10.36 35.59
CA CYS A 545 20.64 -11.79 35.74
C CYS A 545 19.77 -12.62 34.79
N LEU A 546 18.55 -12.15 34.49
CA LEU A 546 17.66 -12.78 33.52
C LEU A 546 18.27 -12.70 32.11
N ASN A 547 18.80 -11.53 31.72
CA ASN A 547 19.42 -11.31 30.42
C ASN A 547 20.64 -12.22 30.17
N VAL A 548 21.53 -12.39 31.16
CA VAL A 548 22.71 -13.27 31.03
C VAL A 548 22.31 -14.74 30.90
N VAL A 549 21.34 -15.19 31.70
CA VAL A 549 20.82 -16.56 31.62
C VAL A 549 20.11 -16.81 30.27
N GLN A 550 19.37 -15.82 29.77
CA GLN A 550 18.65 -15.89 28.49
C GLN A 550 19.60 -15.92 27.29
N LEU A 551 20.62 -15.07 27.28
CA LEU A 551 21.70 -15.11 26.28
C LEU A 551 22.44 -16.45 26.31
N THR A 552 22.71 -16.99 27.50
CA THR A 552 23.37 -18.29 27.66
C THR A 552 22.52 -19.43 27.08
N ILE A 553 21.20 -19.42 27.27
CA ILE A 553 20.29 -20.44 26.71
C ILE A 553 20.25 -20.36 25.18
N VAL A 554 20.15 -19.15 24.61
CA VAL A 554 20.21 -18.96 23.15
C VAL A 554 21.53 -19.47 22.59
N TRP A 555 22.64 -19.21 23.30
CA TRP A 555 23.98 -19.70 22.94
C TRP A 555 24.13 -21.22 22.98
N VAL A 556 23.60 -21.88 24.02
CA VAL A 556 23.63 -23.34 24.13
C VAL A 556 22.82 -23.99 23.00
N CYS A 557 21.67 -23.40 22.63
CA CYS A 557 20.87 -23.85 21.49
C CYS A 557 21.61 -23.68 20.14
N HIS A 558 22.37 -22.59 19.99
CA HIS A 558 23.22 -22.33 18.82
C HIS A 558 24.35 -23.36 18.68
N LEU A 559 25.09 -23.63 19.76
CA LEU A 559 26.15 -24.64 19.79
C LEU A 559 25.62 -26.05 19.50
N PHE A 560 24.44 -26.38 20.02
CA PHE A 560 23.79 -27.67 19.78
C PHE A 560 23.38 -27.85 18.30
N LEU A 561 22.77 -26.83 17.69
CA LEU A 561 22.39 -26.86 16.26
C LEU A 561 23.62 -26.93 15.34
N PHE A 562 24.70 -26.23 15.69
CA PHE A 562 25.96 -26.27 14.95
C PHE A 562 26.65 -27.64 15.04
N ALA A 563 26.70 -28.23 16.24
CA ALA A 563 27.19 -29.59 16.42
C ALA A 563 26.37 -30.61 15.62
N LEU A 564 25.04 -30.43 15.57
CA LEU A 564 24.13 -31.27 14.79
C LEU A 564 24.46 -31.21 13.28
N VAL A 565 24.73 -30.02 12.74
CA VAL A 565 25.10 -29.82 11.32
C VAL A 565 26.45 -30.46 10.97
N LEU A 566 27.43 -30.41 11.88
CA LEU A 566 28.74 -31.05 11.68
C LEU A 566 28.67 -32.59 11.74
N TRP A 567 27.69 -33.12 12.47
CA TRP A 567 27.49 -34.55 12.69
C TRP A 567 26.68 -35.22 11.56
N LEU A 568 26.00 -34.44 10.70
CA LEU A 568 25.18 -34.97 9.59
C LEU A 568 26.02 -35.39 8.35
N PRO A 569 25.91 -36.64 7.87
CA PRO A 569 26.40 -37.07 6.54
C PRO A 569 25.38 -36.76 5.42
N PRO A 570 25.79 -36.57 4.13
CA PRO A 570 27.13 -36.71 3.55
C PRO A 570 27.70 -35.34 3.14
N ILE A 571 28.01 -34.47 4.11
CA ILE A 571 28.67 -33.19 3.85
C ILE A 571 30.19 -33.43 3.79
N SER A 572 30.86 -33.04 2.71
CA SER A 572 32.31 -33.25 2.55
C SER A 572 33.12 -32.46 3.60
N THR A 573 34.33 -32.91 3.91
CA THR A 573 35.21 -32.25 4.90
C THR A 573 35.48 -30.79 4.57
N LYS A 574 35.58 -30.42 3.28
CA LYS A 574 35.72 -29.02 2.84
C LYS A 574 34.47 -28.18 3.12
N GLN A 575 33.27 -28.75 2.94
CA GLN A 575 32.02 -28.06 3.23
C GLN A 575 31.79 -27.91 4.74
N LYS A 576 32.14 -28.93 5.54
CA LYS A 576 32.12 -28.84 7.00
C LYS A 576 33.04 -27.72 7.48
N LEU A 577 34.26 -27.63 6.95
CA LEU A 577 35.20 -26.57 7.29
C LEU A 577 34.67 -25.18 6.91
N ALA A 578 34.12 -25.02 5.69
CA ALA A 578 33.54 -23.75 5.25
C ALA A 578 32.33 -23.32 6.10
N LEU A 579 31.46 -24.27 6.47
CA LEU A 579 30.32 -24.06 7.37
C LEU A 579 30.79 -23.63 8.77
N SER A 580 31.83 -24.29 9.30
CA SER A 580 32.41 -23.94 10.59
C SER A 580 33.04 -22.55 10.59
N THR A 581 33.78 -22.20 9.54
CA THR A 581 34.38 -20.87 9.42
C THR A 581 33.31 -19.77 9.28
N ALA A 582 32.29 -19.97 8.44
CA ALA A 582 31.22 -18.99 8.27
C ALA A 582 30.41 -18.78 9.56
N TYR A 583 30.16 -19.86 10.30
CA TYR A 583 29.44 -19.78 11.58
C TYR A 583 30.27 -19.12 12.68
N LEU A 584 31.57 -19.40 12.74
CA LEU A 584 32.47 -18.71 13.66
C LEU A 584 32.59 -17.21 13.35
N VAL A 585 32.61 -16.81 12.08
CA VAL A 585 32.59 -15.40 11.68
C VAL A 585 31.27 -14.75 12.11
N TYR A 586 30.14 -15.42 11.89
CA TYR A 586 28.82 -14.94 12.33
C TYR A 586 28.74 -14.77 13.85
N ILE A 587 29.18 -15.76 14.64
CA ILE A 587 29.22 -15.67 16.11
C ILE A 587 30.07 -14.48 16.57
N ASN A 588 31.23 -14.26 15.95
CA ASN A 588 32.08 -13.13 16.30
C ASN A 588 31.42 -11.78 15.97
N PHE A 589 30.70 -11.68 14.85
CA PHE A 589 29.92 -10.48 14.51
C PHE A 589 28.73 -10.27 15.47
N SER A 590 28.01 -11.32 15.85
CA SER A 590 26.93 -11.23 16.82
C SER A 590 27.44 -10.84 18.21
N LEU A 591 28.61 -11.33 18.63
CA LEU A 591 29.25 -10.92 19.88
C LEU A 591 29.69 -9.46 19.85
N ALA A 592 30.28 -9.01 18.74
CA ALA A 592 30.66 -7.61 18.56
C ALA A 592 29.43 -6.68 18.55
N PHE A 593 28.32 -7.12 17.95
CA PHE A 593 27.08 -6.35 17.89
C PHE A 593 26.38 -6.26 19.25
N VAL A 594 26.30 -7.36 20.00
CA VAL A 594 25.73 -7.37 21.36
C VAL A 594 26.59 -6.56 22.33
N ALA A 595 27.92 -6.67 22.25
CA ALA A 595 28.84 -5.86 23.03
C ALA A 595 28.70 -4.35 22.70
N TYR A 596 28.48 -4.03 21.42
CA TYR A 596 28.26 -2.66 20.95
C TYR A 596 26.92 -2.07 21.42
N GLU A 597 25.81 -2.83 21.38
CA GLU A 597 24.51 -2.39 21.89
C GLU A 597 24.50 -2.23 23.41
N THR A 598 25.18 -3.11 24.15
CA THR A 598 25.27 -2.98 25.62
C THR A 598 26.10 -1.77 26.04
N THR A 599 27.16 -1.41 25.31
CA THR A 599 27.91 -0.16 25.56
C THR A 599 27.14 1.11 25.19
N LEU A 600 26.15 1.04 24.29
CA LEU A 600 25.32 2.20 23.90
C LEU A 600 24.19 2.52 24.89
N GLN A 601 23.80 1.58 25.75
CA GLN A 601 22.78 1.80 26.77
C GLN A 601 23.35 2.37 28.08
N GLU A 602 24.67 2.36 28.29
CA GLU A 602 25.31 2.96 29.47
C GLU A 602 25.73 4.43 29.26
N ASP A 603 25.77 4.95 28.03
CA ASP A 603 26.33 6.28 27.73
C ASP A 603 25.28 7.41 27.52
N ASP A 604 23.98 7.13 27.64
CA ASP A 604 22.92 8.16 27.53
C ASP A 604 22.43 8.66 28.91
N GLY A 605 23.32 8.60 29.91
CA GLY A 605 23.01 8.85 31.31
C GLY A 605 24.13 9.49 32.13
N SER A 606 24.86 10.48 31.59
CA SER A 606 25.58 11.46 32.40
C SER A 606 25.89 12.76 31.64
N ASP A 607 24.92 13.66 31.55
CA ASP A 607 24.94 15.06 32.05
C ASP A 607 23.76 15.87 31.47
#